data_AF-A0A8J2QEC8-F1
#
_entry.id   AF-A0A8J2QEC8-F1
#
_cell.length_a   1.000
_cell.length_b   1.000
_cell.length_c   1.000
_cell.angle_alpha   90.00
_cell.angle_beta   90.00
_cell.angle_gamma   90.00
#
_symmetry.space_group_name_H-M   'P 1'
#
loop_
_entity.id
_entity.type
_entity.pdbx_description
1 polymer ?
#
loop_
_entity_poly.entity_id
_entity_poly.type
_entity_poly.pdbx_seq_one_letter_code
_entity_poly.pdbx_strand_id
1 'polypeptide(L)'
;MPSFLVLYVKIIISVQLAGNVKGRQGKRRPVGVETSAPVGKKGRSADLGALKLPSHGYPTEHPFNKDGYRYILAEPDPHAPFRQEFDESNEWSGKPIPGWLYRSLCPGIVLLALHDRAPQLKIAEDRLAVTGEKGYCMVRATHGVSRGSWYWEATVEEMPEGAAARLGWGRRYANLQAPLGYDKFGYSWRSRKGTRFHESRGRHYSAGYGEGDTLGFLVILPDNGAAKYTPSTYKDRPLVKFKSHLYYEDKDNIQESLNNLRVLSGSKIYYFKNGECQGEAFVDIYQGCYYPTVSLHKNITVSVNFGPNFKYPPNIEHSFRPMSEKAEEAICEQTMADLLFLTENEGKLRLDAFNL
;
A
#
# COMPACT_ATOMS: atom_id res chain seq x y z
N MET A 1 -20.05 29.09 -46.38
CA MET A 1 -21.40 28.51 -46.59
C MET A 1 -21.30 27.56 -47.76
N PRO A 2 -21.80 26.31 -47.70
CA PRO A 2 -22.78 25.79 -46.74
C PRO A 2 -22.21 24.78 -45.73
N SER A 3 -23.14 24.19 -44.97
CA SER A 3 -23.03 23.21 -43.89
C SER A 3 -22.33 21.90 -44.24
N PHE A 4 -21.75 21.23 -43.22
CA PHE A 4 -21.71 19.76 -43.14
C PHE A 4 -22.13 19.29 -41.74
N LEU A 5 -22.73 18.11 -41.67
CA LEU A 5 -23.53 17.63 -40.54
C LEU A 5 -22.76 16.57 -39.73
N VAL A 6 -22.63 16.76 -38.42
CA VAL A 6 -22.02 15.75 -37.52
C VAL A 6 -23.12 14.84 -36.95
N LEU A 7 -23.12 13.57 -37.35
CA LEU A 7 -24.07 12.57 -36.87
C LEU A 7 -23.69 12.03 -35.49
N TYR A 8 -24.47 12.34 -34.46
CA TYR A 8 -24.36 11.70 -33.14
C TYR A 8 -25.15 10.39 -33.12
N VAL A 9 -24.44 9.24 -33.16
CA VAL A 9 -25.07 7.92 -33.00
C VAL A 9 -25.35 7.66 -31.52
N LYS A 10 -26.60 7.91 -31.10
CA LYS A 10 -27.06 7.71 -29.73
C LYS A 10 -27.55 6.27 -29.51
N ILE A 11 -26.65 5.38 -29.09
CA ILE A 11 -27.00 3.99 -28.77
C ILE A 11 -27.90 3.96 -27.53
N ILE A 12 -29.17 3.58 -27.73
CA ILE A 12 -30.13 3.31 -26.66
C ILE A 12 -30.21 1.79 -26.49
N ILE A 13 -29.83 1.28 -25.32
CA ILE A 13 -30.04 -0.13 -24.94
C ILE A 13 -31.24 -0.19 -24.01
N SER A 14 -32.34 -0.73 -24.52
CA SER A 14 -33.58 -0.96 -23.76
C SER A 14 -33.44 -2.21 -22.90
N VAL A 15 -33.44 -2.06 -21.57
CA VAL A 15 -33.47 -3.21 -20.64
C VAL A 15 -34.93 -3.53 -20.31
N GLN A 16 -35.37 -4.75 -20.64
CA GLN A 16 -36.71 -5.23 -20.31
C GLN A 16 -36.80 -5.68 -18.85
N LEU A 17 -37.79 -5.16 -18.12
CA LEU A 17 -38.16 -5.64 -16.78
C LEU A 17 -39.06 -6.88 -16.91
N ALA A 18 -38.72 -7.98 -16.22
CA ALA A 18 -39.53 -9.19 -16.18
C ALA A 18 -39.28 -10.04 -14.92
N GLY A 19 -40.30 -10.81 -14.50
CA GLY A 19 -40.11 -12.04 -13.72
C GLY A 19 -40.03 -11.92 -12.19
N ASN A 20 -41.17 -11.73 -11.53
CA ASN A 20 -41.30 -11.95 -10.08
C ASN A 20 -41.44 -13.45 -9.79
N VAL A 21 -40.53 -14.06 -9.01
CA VAL A 21 -40.53 -15.51 -8.71
C VAL A 21 -40.32 -15.77 -7.21
N LYS A 22 -41.23 -16.54 -6.59
CA LYS A 22 -41.16 -16.97 -5.18
C LYS A 22 -40.70 -18.42 -5.04
N GLY A 23 -39.80 -18.68 -4.09
CA GLY A 23 -39.44 -20.03 -3.61
C GLY A 23 -38.04 -20.05 -2.99
N ARG A 24 -37.72 -20.85 -1.96
CA ARG A 24 -38.52 -21.76 -1.11
C ARG A 24 -38.06 -21.61 0.34
N GLN A 25 -38.96 -21.82 1.32
CA GLN A 25 -38.56 -21.89 2.73
C GLN A 25 -37.92 -23.25 3.05
N GLY A 26 -36.84 -23.26 3.84
CA GLY A 26 -36.32 -24.44 4.53
C GLY A 26 -36.37 -24.24 6.05
N LYS A 27 -37.03 -25.15 6.78
CA LYS A 27 -37.10 -25.14 8.25
C LYS A 27 -36.46 -26.39 8.86
N ARG A 28 -35.58 -26.20 9.85
CA ARG A 28 -35.20 -27.13 10.95
C ARG A 28 -34.41 -26.27 11.97
N ARG A 29 -35.05 -25.82 13.05
CA ARG A 29 -35.28 -26.46 14.37
C ARG A 29 -34.05 -26.37 15.30
N PRO A 30 -34.17 -25.80 16.52
CA PRO A 30 -33.10 -25.69 17.50
C PRO A 30 -32.96 -26.95 18.39
N VAL A 31 -31.88 -27.00 19.17
CA VAL A 31 -31.61 -27.97 20.26
C VAL A 31 -31.04 -27.18 21.45
N GLY A 32 -31.30 -27.61 22.70
CA GLY A 32 -31.03 -26.84 23.92
C GLY A 32 -30.00 -27.44 24.90
N VAL A 33 -29.79 -26.69 26.00
CA VAL A 33 -29.02 -27.04 27.23
C VAL A 33 -29.80 -28.01 28.15
N GLU A 34 -29.26 -28.61 29.22
CA GLU A 34 -27.97 -28.48 29.95
C GLU A 34 -27.12 -29.79 29.89
N THR A 35 -25.96 -30.01 30.54
CA THR A 35 -25.17 -29.38 31.63
C THR A 35 -23.66 -29.44 31.26
N SER A 36 -22.60 -29.25 32.08
CA SER A 36 -22.36 -28.97 33.53
C SER A 36 -20.93 -28.35 33.67
N ALA A 37 -20.46 -28.02 34.89
CA ALA A 37 -19.14 -27.40 35.13
C ALA A 37 -18.30 -28.05 36.24
N PRO A 38 -16.96 -27.99 36.14
CA PRO A 38 -16.07 -27.85 37.29
C PRO A 38 -15.18 -26.58 37.21
N VAL A 39 -14.79 -26.05 38.37
CA VAL A 39 -14.02 -24.78 38.52
C VAL A 39 -12.50 -25.04 38.50
N GLY A 40 -11.71 -24.22 37.77
CA GLY A 40 -10.24 -24.41 37.78
C GLY A 40 -9.35 -23.36 37.10
N LYS A 41 -8.92 -22.34 37.88
CA LYS A 41 -7.72 -21.48 37.70
C LYS A 41 -7.67 -20.47 36.53
N LYS A 42 -6.97 -19.36 36.80
CA LYS A 42 -6.74 -18.21 35.90
C LYS A 42 -6.00 -18.64 34.62
N GLY A 43 -6.57 -18.33 33.46
CA GLY A 43 -5.93 -18.39 32.14
C GLY A 43 -6.03 -17.04 31.44
N ARG A 44 -5.15 -16.78 30.46
CA ARG A 44 -5.09 -15.53 29.69
C ARG A 44 -6.46 -15.14 29.12
N SER A 45 -6.79 -13.85 29.11
CA SER A 45 -7.84 -13.32 28.24
C SER A 45 -7.52 -13.74 26.80
N ALA A 46 -8.47 -14.36 26.12
CA ALA A 46 -8.29 -14.81 24.75
C ALA A 46 -8.59 -13.63 23.81
N ASP A 47 -7.68 -13.36 22.89
CA ASP A 47 -7.83 -12.35 21.85
C ASP A 47 -8.87 -12.81 20.81
N LEU A 48 -10.14 -12.58 21.15
CA LEU A 48 -11.30 -13.22 20.51
C LEU A 48 -11.88 -12.45 19.31
N GLY A 49 -11.35 -11.26 19.00
CA GLY A 49 -11.81 -10.44 17.88
C GLY A 49 -10.95 -10.53 16.61
N ALA A 50 -9.65 -10.82 16.74
CA ALA A 50 -8.71 -10.80 15.62
C ALA A 50 -8.68 -12.14 14.85
N LEU A 51 -9.18 -12.11 13.61
CA LEU A 51 -8.96 -13.21 12.66
C LEU A 51 -7.48 -13.34 12.35
N LYS A 52 -6.87 -14.46 12.79
CA LYS A 52 -5.44 -14.71 12.63
C LYS A 52 -5.05 -14.71 11.14
N LEU A 53 -4.20 -13.74 10.77
CA LEU A 53 -3.64 -13.65 9.43
C LEU A 53 -2.74 -14.86 9.09
N PRO A 54 -2.61 -15.21 7.80
CA PRO A 54 -1.56 -16.11 7.31
C PRO A 54 -0.15 -15.71 7.76
N SER A 55 0.79 -16.67 7.71
CA SER A 55 2.23 -16.47 7.98
C SER A 55 2.82 -15.27 7.25
N HIS A 56 2.41 -15.05 5.99
CA HIS A 56 2.84 -13.93 5.16
C HIS A 56 2.18 -12.57 5.51
N GLY A 57 1.51 -12.44 6.67
CA GLY A 57 1.09 -11.17 7.26
C GLY A 57 0.05 -10.36 6.46
N TYR A 58 -0.82 -11.02 5.70
CA TYR A 58 -1.91 -10.38 4.96
C TYR A 58 -2.99 -11.41 4.57
N PRO A 59 -4.26 -11.04 4.35
CA PRO A 59 -5.27 -11.94 3.81
C PRO A 59 -4.93 -12.47 2.42
N THR A 60 -5.07 -13.77 2.19
CA THR A 60 -4.84 -14.42 0.89
C THR A 60 -5.80 -13.89 -0.18
N GLU A 61 -7.08 -13.72 0.17
CA GLU A 61 -8.05 -12.95 -0.61
C GLU A 61 -8.23 -11.56 -0.02
N HIS A 62 -8.03 -10.53 -0.84
CA HIS A 62 -8.17 -9.12 -0.49
C HIS A 62 -8.69 -8.32 -1.70
N PRO A 63 -9.38 -7.19 -1.49
CA PRO A 63 -9.64 -6.24 -2.55
C PRO A 63 -8.33 -5.58 -3.01
N PHE A 64 -8.19 -5.37 -4.32
CA PHE A 64 -7.06 -4.62 -4.90
C PHE A 64 -7.40 -3.14 -5.01
N ASN A 65 -6.37 -2.28 -4.87
CA ASN A 65 -6.48 -0.85 -5.17
C ASN A 65 -6.84 -0.65 -6.66
N LYS A 66 -8.03 -0.12 -6.96
CA LYS A 66 -8.58 0.01 -8.33
C LYS A 66 -9.59 1.14 -8.45
N ASP A 67 -9.89 1.57 -9.66
CA ASP A 67 -10.99 2.50 -9.99
C ASP A 67 -11.01 3.84 -9.22
N GLY A 68 -9.84 4.28 -8.71
CA GLY A 68 -9.73 5.47 -7.86
C GLY A 68 -10.02 5.23 -6.37
N TYR A 69 -9.99 3.99 -5.91
CA TYR A 69 -10.21 3.58 -4.52
C TYR A 69 -9.05 2.72 -4.00
N ARG A 70 -8.70 2.92 -2.72
CA ARG A 70 -7.78 2.04 -1.97
C ARG A 70 -8.49 1.36 -0.81
N TYR A 71 -8.04 0.16 -0.52
CA TYR A 71 -8.54 -0.66 0.58
C TYR A 71 -7.44 -0.89 1.61
N ILE A 72 -7.51 -0.17 2.72
CA ILE A 72 -6.54 -0.25 3.82
C ILE A 72 -7.05 -1.29 4.82
N LEU A 73 -6.34 -2.41 4.98
CA LEU A 73 -6.70 -3.46 5.93
C LEU A 73 -6.76 -2.89 7.35
N ALA A 74 -7.90 -3.08 8.01
CA ALA A 74 -8.17 -2.59 9.34
C ALA A 74 -8.04 -3.73 10.38
N GLU A 75 -7.41 -3.42 11.51
CA GLU A 75 -7.31 -4.29 12.69
C GLU A 75 -8.05 -3.63 13.88
N PRO A 76 -8.61 -4.41 14.83
CA PRO A 76 -9.29 -3.84 15.99
C PRO A 76 -8.32 -3.04 16.86
N ASP A 77 -8.65 -1.79 17.22
CA ASP A 77 -7.79 -0.97 18.07
C ASP A 77 -8.02 -1.31 19.55
N PRO A 78 -6.98 -1.71 20.32
CA PRO A 78 -7.10 -1.96 21.75
C PRO A 78 -7.25 -0.68 22.59
N HIS A 79 -7.00 0.52 22.04
CA HIS A 79 -7.09 1.79 22.77
C HIS A 79 -8.41 2.55 22.51
N ALA A 80 -9.28 2.05 21.64
CA ALA A 80 -10.50 2.74 21.28
C ALA A 80 -11.53 2.74 22.44
N PRO A 81 -12.18 3.88 22.74
CA PRO A 81 -13.20 3.94 23.78
C PRO A 81 -14.45 3.15 23.37
N PHE A 82 -15.21 2.68 24.36
CA PHE A 82 -16.42 1.85 24.20
C PHE A 82 -16.20 0.50 23.49
N ARG A 83 -14.93 0.08 23.28
CA ARG A 83 -14.60 -1.16 22.58
C ARG A 83 -15.12 -2.42 23.30
N GLN A 84 -15.00 -2.48 24.62
CA GLN A 84 -15.55 -3.59 25.41
C GLN A 84 -17.09 -3.62 25.35
N GLU A 85 -17.74 -2.47 25.45
CA GLU A 85 -19.21 -2.35 25.35
C GLU A 85 -19.74 -2.77 23.97
N PHE A 86 -18.98 -2.50 22.91
CA PHE A 86 -19.28 -2.95 21.55
C PHE A 86 -19.11 -4.47 21.38
N ASP A 87 -18.00 -5.03 21.87
CA ASP A 87 -17.70 -6.47 21.77
C ASP A 87 -18.64 -7.33 22.66
N GLU A 88 -19.14 -6.80 23.79
CA GLU A 88 -20.03 -7.50 24.72
C GLU A 88 -21.53 -7.34 24.41
N SER A 89 -21.96 -6.26 23.76
CA SER A 89 -23.38 -6.01 23.51
C SER A 89 -23.90 -6.60 22.20
N ASN A 90 -24.78 -7.59 22.34
CA ASN A 90 -25.53 -8.19 21.23
C ASN A 90 -26.33 -7.18 20.40
N GLU A 91 -26.66 -5.99 20.94
CA GLU A 91 -27.42 -4.95 20.23
C GLU A 91 -26.68 -4.32 19.05
N TRP A 92 -25.37 -4.52 18.91
CA TRP A 92 -24.59 -4.06 17.75
C TRP A 92 -24.56 -5.08 16.60
N SER A 93 -25.14 -6.27 16.79
CA SER A 93 -25.22 -7.34 15.78
C SER A 93 -25.91 -6.87 14.50
N GLY A 94 -25.12 -6.63 13.45
CA GLY A 94 -25.61 -6.21 12.13
C GLY A 94 -25.81 -4.70 11.95
N LYS A 95 -25.48 -3.86 12.95
CA LYS A 95 -25.36 -2.41 12.79
C LYS A 95 -24.03 -2.06 12.07
N PRO A 96 -23.88 -0.85 11.50
CA PRO A 96 -22.60 -0.36 11.01
C PRO A 96 -21.54 -0.36 12.12
N ILE A 97 -20.30 -0.74 11.80
CA ILE A 97 -19.18 -0.75 12.75
C ILE A 97 -18.53 0.65 12.74
N PRO A 98 -18.47 1.36 13.89
CA PRO A 98 -17.78 2.65 13.98
C PRO A 98 -16.29 2.55 13.63
N GLY A 99 -15.81 3.39 12.70
CA GLY A 99 -14.43 3.36 12.21
C GLY A 99 -13.39 3.46 13.34
N TRP A 100 -13.60 4.36 14.30
CA TRP A 100 -12.64 4.62 15.39
C TRP A 100 -12.31 3.43 16.30
N LEU A 101 -13.16 2.38 16.32
CA LEU A 101 -12.90 1.12 17.02
C LEU A 101 -11.79 0.28 16.38
N TYR A 102 -11.35 0.66 15.18
CA TYR A 102 -10.32 0.00 14.38
C TYR A 102 -9.17 0.98 14.07
N ARG A 103 -8.05 0.43 13.59
CA ARG A 103 -6.86 1.17 13.14
C ARG A 103 -6.32 0.55 11.86
N SER A 104 -5.50 1.29 11.12
CA SER A 104 -4.80 0.73 9.96
C SER A 104 -3.79 -0.31 10.42
N LEU A 105 -3.81 -1.52 9.85
CA LEU A 105 -2.75 -2.50 10.06
C LEU A 105 -1.40 -1.89 9.64
N CYS A 106 -0.44 -1.87 10.55
CA CYS A 106 0.93 -1.43 10.28
C CYS A 106 1.89 -2.63 10.41
N PRO A 107 2.34 -3.26 9.30
CA PRO A 107 3.16 -4.47 9.36
C PRO A 107 4.51 -4.21 10.04
N GLY A 108 4.90 -5.03 11.01
CA GLY A 108 6.22 -4.93 11.69
C GLY A 108 7.44 -5.30 10.85
N ILE A 109 7.31 -5.34 9.52
CA ILE A 109 8.39 -5.63 8.57
C ILE A 109 8.09 -5.00 7.20
N VAL A 110 9.14 -4.51 6.53
CA VAL A 110 9.05 -4.03 5.15
C VAL A 110 9.09 -5.21 4.19
N LEU A 111 8.07 -5.33 3.36
CA LEU A 111 7.84 -6.41 2.38
C LEU A 111 7.21 -5.82 1.12
N LEU A 112 7.16 -6.57 0.02
CA LEU A 112 6.32 -6.21 -1.12
C LEU A 112 4.83 -6.23 -0.72
N ALA A 113 4.08 -5.18 -1.06
CA ALA A 113 2.69 -5.01 -0.66
C ALA A 113 1.75 -5.86 -1.53
N LEU A 114 0.95 -6.73 -0.91
CA LEU A 114 0.04 -7.62 -1.64
C LEU A 114 -1.18 -6.89 -2.23
N HIS A 115 -1.65 -5.82 -1.56
CA HIS A 115 -2.78 -4.99 -2.00
C HIS A 115 -2.38 -3.86 -2.98
N ASP A 116 -1.13 -3.39 -2.93
CA ASP A 116 -0.63 -2.23 -3.68
C ASP A 116 0.31 -2.63 -4.82
N ARG A 117 -0.22 -3.54 -5.66
CA ARG A 117 0.44 -4.14 -6.82
C ARG A 117 -0.56 -4.33 -7.95
N ALA A 118 -0.04 -4.46 -9.17
CA ALA A 118 -0.84 -5.01 -10.27
C ALA A 118 -1.22 -6.49 -9.99
N PRO A 119 -2.48 -6.92 -10.18
CA PRO A 119 -2.92 -8.28 -9.84
C PRO A 119 -2.14 -9.40 -10.53
N GLN A 120 -1.68 -9.16 -11.77
CA GLN A 120 -0.93 -10.13 -12.57
C GLN A 120 0.53 -10.37 -12.13
N LEU A 121 1.08 -9.55 -11.24
CA LEU A 121 2.42 -9.80 -10.68
C LEU A 121 2.41 -11.01 -9.76
N LYS A 122 3.45 -11.85 -9.86
CA LYS A 122 3.61 -13.04 -9.03
C LYS A 122 4.59 -12.70 -7.92
N ILE A 123 4.08 -12.56 -6.70
CA ILE A 123 4.87 -12.30 -5.49
C ILE A 123 5.24 -13.64 -4.86
N ALA A 124 6.49 -13.81 -4.41
CA ALA A 124 6.93 -14.99 -3.68
C ALA A 124 6.28 -15.07 -2.28
N GLU A 125 6.28 -16.25 -1.66
CA GLU A 125 5.60 -16.49 -0.36
C GLU A 125 6.19 -15.65 0.77
N ASP A 126 7.51 -15.42 0.76
CA ASP A 126 8.24 -14.54 1.67
C ASP A 126 7.95 -13.04 1.43
N ARG A 127 7.34 -12.69 0.30
CA ARG A 127 7.10 -11.33 -0.19
C ARG A 127 8.38 -10.49 -0.39
N LEU A 128 9.52 -11.15 -0.63
CA LEU A 128 10.81 -10.53 -0.94
C LEU A 128 11.27 -10.74 -2.40
N ALA A 129 10.53 -11.50 -3.21
CA ALA A 129 10.72 -11.55 -4.66
C ALA A 129 9.43 -11.35 -5.45
N VAL A 130 9.57 -10.87 -6.69
CA VAL A 130 8.47 -10.65 -7.64
C VAL A 130 8.88 -10.98 -9.07
N THR A 131 8.04 -11.74 -9.77
CA THR A 131 8.16 -12.06 -11.20
C THR A 131 7.09 -11.32 -12.01
N GLY A 132 7.51 -10.77 -13.14
CA GLY A 132 6.66 -10.04 -14.08
C GLY A 132 5.83 -10.93 -15.00
N GLU A 133 4.96 -10.29 -15.80
CA GLU A 133 4.20 -10.93 -16.87
C GLU A 133 4.20 -10.03 -18.13
N LYS A 134 3.39 -10.37 -19.15
CA LYS A 134 3.47 -9.86 -20.54
C LYS A 134 3.76 -8.36 -20.70
N GLY A 135 3.10 -7.49 -19.93
CA GLY A 135 3.19 -6.03 -20.04
C GLY A 135 3.86 -5.37 -18.83
N TYR A 136 4.22 -4.09 -18.97
CA TYR A 136 4.74 -3.31 -17.84
C TYR A 136 3.68 -3.14 -16.75
N CYS A 137 4.07 -3.44 -15.51
CA CYS A 137 3.28 -3.20 -14.30
C CYS A 137 4.22 -3.05 -13.08
N MET A 138 3.70 -2.75 -11.88
CA MET A 138 4.53 -2.54 -10.69
C MET A 138 3.90 -3.01 -9.37
N VAL A 139 4.76 -3.16 -8.36
CA VAL A 139 4.46 -3.36 -6.94
C VAL A 139 5.25 -2.37 -6.08
N ARG A 140 4.63 -1.85 -5.03
CA ARG A 140 5.28 -1.03 -3.99
C ARG A 140 5.58 -1.87 -2.74
N ALA A 141 6.55 -1.44 -1.94
CA ALA A 141 6.73 -1.99 -0.60
C ALA A 141 5.63 -1.52 0.38
N THR A 142 5.49 -2.21 1.51
CA THR A 142 4.52 -1.88 2.58
C THR A 142 4.76 -0.52 3.22
N HIS A 143 5.99 0.01 3.16
CA HIS A 143 6.40 1.23 3.85
C HIS A 143 6.99 2.25 2.88
N GLY A 144 6.81 3.53 3.23
CA GLY A 144 7.34 4.66 2.49
C GLY A 144 7.86 5.76 3.40
N VAL A 145 8.67 6.65 2.84
CA VAL A 145 9.48 7.65 3.56
C VAL A 145 9.21 9.05 3.02
N SER A 146 9.22 10.04 3.90
CA SER A 146 8.81 11.43 3.60
C SER A 146 9.82 12.50 4.05
N ARG A 147 10.84 12.10 4.82
CA ARG A 147 11.96 12.92 5.33
C ARG A 147 13.14 11.98 5.66
N GLY A 148 14.37 12.51 5.69
CA GLY A 148 15.60 11.75 5.95
C GLY A 148 16.20 11.05 4.73
N SER A 149 17.29 10.32 4.96
CA SER A 149 18.05 9.58 3.94
C SER A 149 17.81 8.07 4.08
N TRP A 150 17.32 7.41 3.03
CA TRP A 150 16.85 6.01 3.10
C TRP A 150 17.31 5.16 1.92
N TYR A 151 17.74 3.93 2.19
CA TYR A 151 18.33 3.00 1.22
C TYR A 151 17.66 1.62 1.22
N TRP A 152 17.58 1.01 0.04
CA TRP A 152 17.24 -0.39 -0.18
C TRP A 152 17.96 -0.94 -1.42
N GLU A 153 18.00 -2.27 -1.53
CA GLU A 153 18.58 -3.00 -2.67
C GLU A 153 17.53 -3.83 -3.43
N ALA A 154 17.80 -4.11 -4.70
CA ALA A 154 17.14 -5.15 -5.48
C ALA A 154 18.16 -5.94 -6.31
N THR A 155 17.98 -7.26 -6.45
CA THR A 155 18.80 -8.09 -7.36
C THR A 155 17.94 -8.59 -8.52
N VAL A 156 18.49 -8.56 -9.73
CA VAL A 156 17.83 -9.16 -10.90
C VAL A 156 18.20 -10.64 -10.96
N GLU A 157 17.29 -11.50 -10.54
CA GLU A 157 17.53 -12.95 -10.43
C GLU A 157 17.45 -13.65 -11.79
N GLU A 158 16.48 -13.25 -12.63
CA GLU A 158 16.25 -13.83 -13.96
C GLU A 158 15.84 -12.72 -14.94
N MET A 159 16.48 -12.60 -16.11
CA MET A 159 16.14 -11.60 -17.14
C MET A 159 16.03 -12.21 -18.55
N PRO A 160 14.90 -12.89 -18.87
CA PRO A 160 14.66 -13.49 -20.19
C PRO A 160 14.70 -12.49 -21.36
N GLU A 161 14.86 -12.99 -22.59
CA GLU A 161 15.11 -12.12 -23.75
C GLU A 161 14.01 -11.08 -23.99
N GLY A 162 14.40 -9.81 -24.07
CA GLY A 162 13.48 -8.68 -24.23
C GLY A 162 12.57 -8.41 -23.02
N ALA A 163 12.82 -9.06 -21.87
CA ALA A 163 12.31 -8.60 -20.59
C ALA A 163 13.02 -7.31 -20.16
N ALA A 164 12.44 -6.57 -19.21
CA ALA A 164 13.03 -5.34 -18.69
C ALA A 164 12.47 -4.95 -17.33
N ALA A 165 13.30 -4.30 -16.51
CA ALA A 165 12.89 -3.71 -15.26
C ALA A 165 12.97 -2.18 -15.33
N ARG A 166 12.11 -1.53 -14.52
CA ARG A 166 12.29 -0.16 -14.04
C ARG A 166 12.17 -0.15 -12.52
N LEU A 167 13.25 0.22 -11.84
CA LEU A 167 13.37 0.13 -10.38
C LEU A 167 13.63 1.52 -9.79
N GLY A 168 13.16 1.77 -8.57
CA GLY A 168 13.38 3.05 -7.89
C GLY A 168 12.25 3.43 -6.95
N TRP A 169 11.89 4.72 -6.95
CA TRP A 169 11.00 5.32 -5.96
C TRP A 169 9.68 5.75 -6.59
N GLY A 170 8.58 5.25 -6.03
CA GLY A 170 7.22 5.53 -6.47
C GLY A 170 6.35 6.05 -5.33
N ARG A 171 5.47 7.00 -5.62
CA ARG A 171 4.49 7.54 -4.67
C ARG A 171 3.16 6.79 -4.80
N ARG A 172 2.28 6.94 -3.79
CA ARG A 172 0.89 6.43 -3.72
C ARG A 172 0.11 6.39 -5.04
N TYR A 173 0.24 7.44 -5.85
CA TYR A 173 -0.56 7.67 -7.06
C TYR A 173 0.15 7.24 -8.36
N ALA A 174 1.33 6.62 -8.29
CA ALA A 174 1.98 6.04 -9.46
C ALA A 174 1.14 4.86 -9.98
N ASN A 175 0.82 4.86 -11.27
CA ASN A 175 -0.14 3.91 -11.85
C ASN A 175 0.44 2.47 -11.83
N LEU A 176 -0.20 1.57 -11.06
CA LEU A 176 0.23 0.18 -10.90
C LEU A 176 0.31 -0.61 -12.22
N GLN A 177 -0.48 -0.21 -13.23
CA GLN A 177 -0.53 -0.82 -14.57
C GLN A 177 0.38 -0.12 -15.60
N ALA A 178 1.31 0.73 -15.14
CA ALA A 178 2.26 1.44 -15.98
C ALA A 178 3.72 1.09 -15.63
N PRO A 179 4.69 1.36 -16.52
CA PRO A 179 6.10 1.36 -16.14
C PRO A 179 6.39 2.47 -15.12
N LEU A 180 7.26 2.21 -14.13
CA LEU A 180 7.69 3.26 -13.20
C LEU A 180 8.31 4.46 -13.95
N GLY A 181 8.06 5.68 -13.47
CA GLY A 181 8.44 6.91 -14.16
C GLY A 181 7.64 7.20 -15.44
N TYR A 182 6.46 6.59 -15.62
CA TYR A 182 5.47 6.99 -16.63
C TYR A 182 4.84 8.36 -16.32
N ASP A 183 4.51 8.59 -15.05
CA ASP A 183 3.78 9.74 -14.54
C ASP A 183 4.67 10.67 -13.67
N LYS A 184 4.05 11.67 -13.03
CA LYS A 184 4.69 12.60 -12.08
C LYS A 184 5.02 11.95 -10.72
N PHE A 185 4.56 10.73 -10.48
CA PHE A 185 4.59 10.09 -9.16
C PHE A 185 5.70 9.02 -9.05
N GLY A 186 6.39 8.68 -10.14
CA GLY A 186 7.51 7.73 -10.15
C GLY A 186 8.83 8.31 -10.66
N TYR A 187 9.94 7.81 -10.09
CA TYR A 187 11.32 8.09 -10.46
C TYR A 187 12.08 6.77 -10.55
N SER A 188 12.61 6.44 -11.73
CA SER A 188 13.15 5.10 -12.00
C SER A 188 14.43 5.08 -12.80
N TRP A 189 15.16 3.97 -12.64
CA TRP A 189 16.24 3.51 -13.49
C TRP A 189 15.75 2.35 -14.35
N ARG A 190 16.07 2.30 -15.64
CA ARG A 190 15.69 1.21 -16.56
C ARG A 190 16.90 0.33 -16.90
N SER A 191 16.75 -0.98 -16.75
CA SER A 191 17.80 -1.98 -17.04
C SER A 191 18.44 -1.76 -18.42
N ARG A 192 17.61 -1.74 -19.47
CA ARG A 192 18.05 -1.50 -20.85
C ARG A 192 18.61 -0.09 -21.03
N LYS A 193 19.92 0.00 -21.30
CA LYS A 193 20.70 1.23 -21.52
C LYS A 193 20.79 2.19 -20.31
N GLY A 194 20.56 1.73 -19.09
CA GLY A 194 20.84 2.50 -17.86
C GLY A 194 20.13 3.86 -17.75
N THR A 195 19.04 4.06 -18.48
CA THR A 195 18.38 5.37 -18.59
C THR A 195 17.48 5.65 -17.40
N ARG A 196 17.55 6.87 -16.85
CA ARG A 196 16.60 7.37 -15.85
C ARG A 196 15.28 7.83 -16.49
N PHE A 197 14.15 7.60 -15.83
CA PHE A 197 12.80 7.91 -16.31
C PHE A 197 11.93 8.57 -15.23
N HIS A 198 11.29 9.68 -15.61
CA HIS A 198 10.28 10.44 -14.86
C HIS A 198 9.37 11.17 -15.88
N GLU A 199 8.06 11.31 -15.63
CA GLU A 199 7.08 11.90 -16.56
C GLU A 199 7.15 11.31 -18.00
N SER A 200 7.42 10.00 -18.12
CA SER A 200 7.71 9.28 -19.37
C SER A 200 8.96 9.73 -20.14
N ARG A 201 9.70 10.73 -19.65
CA ARG A 201 10.88 11.30 -20.30
C ARG A 201 12.14 10.53 -19.86
N GLY A 202 12.61 9.65 -20.74
CA GLY A 202 13.88 8.95 -20.55
C GLY A 202 15.08 9.85 -20.82
N ARG A 203 16.09 9.84 -19.94
CA ARG A 203 17.40 10.47 -20.16
C ARG A 203 18.52 9.46 -19.97
N HIS A 204 19.66 9.66 -20.65
CA HIS A 204 20.88 8.92 -20.31
C HIS A 204 21.29 9.22 -18.85
N TYR A 205 21.93 8.24 -18.23
CA TYR A 205 22.40 8.32 -16.85
C TYR A 205 23.62 7.42 -16.66
N SER A 206 23.48 6.10 -16.83
CA SER A 206 24.54 5.12 -16.60
C SER A 206 24.64 4.07 -17.71
N ALA A 207 25.60 3.15 -17.58
CA ALA A 207 25.54 1.85 -18.24
C ALA A 207 24.30 1.04 -17.80
N GLY A 208 23.94 0.02 -18.59
CA GLY A 208 22.84 -0.87 -18.26
C GLY A 208 23.13 -1.84 -17.11
N TYR A 209 22.06 -2.42 -16.58
CA TYR A 209 22.12 -3.56 -15.65
C TYR A 209 21.31 -4.74 -16.20
N GLY A 210 21.65 -5.94 -15.76
CA GLY A 210 21.06 -7.20 -16.21
C GLY A 210 20.98 -8.23 -15.08
N GLU A 211 20.85 -9.50 -15.45
CA GLU A 211 20.84 -10.65 -14.55
C GLU A 211 22.11 -10.71 -13.66
N GLY A 212 21.95 -11.10 -12.40
CA GLY A 212 23.02 -11.16 -11.39
C GLY A 212 23.42 -9.80 -10.77
N ASP A 213 23.09 -8.67 -11.40
CA ASP A 213 23.36 -7.34 -10.84
C ASP A 213 22.47 -7.06 -9.62
N THR A 214 23.10 -6.60 -8.52
CA THR A 214 22.42 -6.04 -7.37
C THR A 214 22.53 -4.51 -7.39
N LEU A 215 21.42 -3.85 -7.09
CA LEU A 215 21.19 -2.45 -7.42
C LEU A 215 20.74 -1.73 -6.16
N GLY A 216 21.45 -0.65 -5.81
CA GLY A 216 21.13 0.16 -4.64
C GLY A 216 20.30 1.39 -5.01
N PHE A 217 19.40 1.78 -4.11
CA PHE A 217 18.47 2.89 -4.32
C PHE A 217 18.44 3.77 -3.08
N LEU A 218 19.13 4.92 -3.13
CA LEU A 218 19.08 5.95 -2.09
C LEU A 218 18.08 7.05 -2.46
N VAL A 219 17.29 7.51 -1.50
CA VAL A 219 16.61 8.81 -1.55
C VAL A 219 17.06 9.66 -0.37
N ILE A 220 17.28 10.95 -0.63
CA ILE A 220 17.54 11.98 0.38
C ILE A 220 16.37 12.97 0.32
N LEU A 221 15.62 13.06 1.41
CA LEU A 221 14.47 13.95 1.57
C LEU A 221 14.79 14.95 2.71
N PRO A 222 15.22 16.19 2.41
CA PRO A 222 15.39 17.22 3.41
C PRO A 222 14.12 17.40 4.25
N ASP A 223 14.29 17.63 5.55
CA ASP A 223 13.17 17.91 6.42
C ASP A 223 12.53 19.27 6.08
N ASN A 224 11.21 19.33 6.16
CA ASN A 224 10.44 20.53 5.89
C ASN A 224 9.58 20.83 7.11
N GLY A 225 10.01 21.76 7.95
CA GLY A 225 9.33 22.14 9.19
C GLY A 225 7.90 22.68 9.03
N ALA A 226 7.44 22.93 7.79
CA ALA A 226 6.05 23.28 7.49
C ALA A 226 5.19 22.07 7.05
N ALA A 227 5.74 20.87 6.94
CA ALA A 227 5.03 19.66 6.52
C ALA A 227 4.44 18.89 7.70
N LYS A 228 3.15 18.54 7.64
CA LYS A 228 2.52 17.63 8.60
C LYS A 228 2.90 16.18 8.25
N TYR A 229 3.75 15.57 9.06
CA TYR A 229 4.19 14.18 8.89
C TYR A 229 3.28 13.12 9.54
N THR A 230 2.26 13.53 10.32
CA THR A 230 1.29 12.63 10.95
C THR A 230 0.56 11.79 9.89
N PRO A 231 0.56 10.44 9.98
CA PRO A 231 -0.19 9.59 9.06
C PRO A 231 -1.72 9.71 9.23
N SER A 232 -2.45 9.22 8.24
CA SER A 232 -3.92 9.13 8.30
C SER A 232 -4.35 7.95 9.18
N THR A 233 -5.26 8.19 10.11
CA THR A 233 -5.87 7.14 10.95
C THR A 233 -7.03 6.42 10.26
N TYR A 234 -7.71 7.11 9.34
CA TYR A 234 -8.97 6.72 8.70
C TYR A 234 -10.13 6.40 9.67
N LYS A 235 -9.98 6.72 10.96
CA LYS A 235 -10.98 6.47 12.01
C LYS A 235 -12.31 7.23 11.80
N ASP A 236 -12.28 8.24 10.93
CA ASP A 236 -13.42 9.00 10.39
C ASP A 236 -14.16 8.28 9.24
N ARG A 237 -13.64 7.15 8.73
CA ARG A 237 -14.15 6.46 7.53
C ARG A 237 -14.97 5.20 7.87
N PRO A 238 -15.96 4.86 7.03
CA PRO A 238 -16.68 3.61 7.18
C PRO A 238 -15.78 2.40 6.90
N LEU A 239 -16.06 1.31 7.61
CA LEU A 239 -15.41 0.02 7.41
C LEU A 239 -16.23 -0.84 6.43
N VAL A 240 -15.56 -1.39 5.41
CA VAL A 240 -16.12 -2.32 4.44
C VAL A 240 -15.63 -3.73 4.75
N LYS A 241 -16.55 -4.70 4.83
CA LYS A 241 -16.21 -6.12 5.05
C LYS A 241 -15.97 -6.83 3.72
N PHE A 242 -14.79 -7.42 3.55
CA PHE A 242 -14.46 -8.29 2.42
C PHE A 242 -14.03 -9.68 2.91
N LYS A 243 -14.78 -10.71 2.50
CA LYS A 243 -14.76 -12.05 3.12
C LYS A 243 -14.87 -11.94 4.65
N SER A 244 -13.81 -12.28 5.37
CA SER A 244 -13.77 -12.27 6.83
C SER A 244 -13.19 -10.97 7.41
N HIS A 245 -12.46 -10.18 6.62
CA HIS A 245 -11.66 -9.04 7.10
C HIS A 245 -12.36 -7.70 6.86
N LEU A 246 -11.99 -6.68 7.63
CA LEU A 246 -12.49 -5.31 7.51
C LEU A 246 -11.43 -4.41 6.87
N TYR A 247 -11.86 -3.44 6.07
CA TYR A 247 -10.99 -2.50 5.37
C TYR A 247 -11.59 -1.10 5.47
N TYR A 248 -10.75 -0.08 5.64
CA TYR A 248 -11.13 1.29 5.30
C TYR A 248 -11.11 1.47 3.79
N GLU A 249 -12.08 2.21 3.26
CA GLU A 249 -12.09 2.67 1.86
C GLU A 249 -11.63 4.14 1.80
N ASP A 250 -10.53 4.40 1.09
CA ASP A 250 -10.00 5.75 0.81
C ASP A 250 -10.11 6.06 -0.69
N LYS A 251 -10.42 7.31 -1.05
CA LYS A 251 -10.68 7.71 -2.43
C LYS A 251 -9.55 8.58 -2.99
N ASP A 252 -8.97 8.15 -4.11
CA ASP A 252 -7.85 8.81 -4.75
C ASP A 252 -8.24 10.10 -5.46
N ASN A 253 -8.01 11.24 -4.81
CA ASN A 253 -8.06 12.54 -5.47
C ASN A 253 -6.77 12.82 -6.24
N ILE A 254 -6.60 12.15 -7.39
CA ILE A 254 -5.42 12.31 -8.26
C ILE A 254 -5.27 13.77 -8.72
N GLN A 255 -6.37 14.47 -9.01
CA GLN A 255 -6.31 15.85 -9.49
C GLN A 255 -5.82 16.83 -8.40
N GLU A 256 -6.31 16.68 -7.17
CA GLU A 256 -5.78 17.45 -6.03
C GLU A 256 -4.30 17.12 -5.75
N SER A 257 -3.93 15.84 -5.83
CA SER A 257 -2.54 15.39 -5.67
C SER A 257 -1.61 16.00 -6.74
N LEU A 258 -2.08 16.14 -7.98
CA LEU A 258 -1.38 16.84 -9.07
C LEU A 258 -1.29 18.35 -8.82
N ASN A 259 -2.38 18.99 -8.39
CA ASN A 259 -2.42 20.43 -8.08
C ASN A 259 -1.50 20.80 -6.91
N ASN A 260 -1.34 19.88 -5.94
CA ASN A 260 -0.51 20.06 -4.74
C ASN A 260 0.96 19.59 -4.91
N LEU A 261 1.39 19.25 -6.14
CA LEU A 261 2.80 18.97 -6.42
C LEU A 261 3.66 20.23 -6.26
N ARG A 262 4.60 20.17 -5.32
CA ARG A 262 5.67 21.16 -5.13
C ARG A 262 7.01 20.47 -5.14
N VAL A 263 8.05 21.15 -5.62
CA VAL A 263 9.44 20.67 -5.57
C VAL A 263 9.95 20.75 -4.12
N LEU A 264 10.65 19.71 -3.66
CA LEU A 264 11.39 19.69 -2.40
C LEU A 264 12.85 20.03 -2.71
N SER A 265 13.24 21.28 -2.52
CA SER A 265 14.59 21.72 -2.88
C SER A 265 15.68 21.01 -2.06
N GLY A 266 16.78 20.62 -2.70
CA GLY A 266 17.88 19.89 -2.08
C GLY A 266 17.62 18.38 -1.91
N SER A 267 16.44 17.88 -2.30
CA SER A 267 16.17 16.45 -2.35
C SER A 267 16.92 15.77 -3.49
N LYS A 268 17.33 14.51 -3.30
CA LYS A 268 18.15 13.76 -4.27
C LYS A 268 17.78 12.29 -4.32
N ILE A 269 18.05 11.66 -5.46
CA ILE A 269 18.05 10.21 -5.67
C ILE A 269 19.40 9.81 -6.25
N TYR A 270 20.02 8.78 -5.67
CA TYR A 270 21.22 8.13 -6.19
C TYR A 270 20.92 6.65 -6.46
N TYR A 271 21.48 6.11 -7.54
CA TYR A 271 21.42 4.69 -7.85
C TYR A 271 22.81 4.08 -7.87
N PHE A 272 22.93 2.83 -7.42
CA PHE A 272 24.19 2.11 -7.25
C PHE A 272 24.16 0.81 -8.05
N LYS A 273 25.30 0.40 -8.60
CA LYS A 273 25.48 -0.89 -9.27
C LYS A 273 26.53 -1.70 -8.52
N ASN A 274 26.14 -2.81 -7.90
CA ASN A 274 27.04 -3.67 -7.12
C ASN A 274 27.89 -2.88 -6.10
N GLY A 275 27.28 -1.85 -5.47
CA GLY A 275 27.91 -0.91 -4.52
C GLY A 275 28.46 0.39 -5.15
N GLU A 276 28.74 0.42 -6.45
CA GLU A 276 29.31 1.59 -7.14
C GLU A 276 28.25 2.66 -7.45
N CYS A 277 28.42 3.87 -6.92
CA CYS A 277 27.52 5.00 -7.19
C CYS A 277 27.53 5.38 -8.68
N GLN A 278 26.35 5.43 -9.30
CA GLN A 278 26.18 5.79 -10.71
C GLN A 278 25.91 7.30 -10.91
N GLY A 279 26.07 8.11 -9.86
CA GLY A 279 25.90 9.56 -9.85
C GLY A 279 24.52 10.04 -9.40
N GLU A 280 24.22 11.33 -9.65
CA GLU A 280 22.94 11.94 -9.28
C GLU A 280 21.84 11.58 -10.28
N ALA A 281 20.97 10.64 -9.89
CA ALA A 281 19.88 10.16 -10.72
C ALA A 281 18.76 11.19 -10.84
N PHE A 282 18.39 11.84 -9.74
CA PHE A 282 17.46 12.97 -9.73
C PHE A 282 17.84 13.96 -8.62
N VAL A 283 17.54 15.23 -8.85
CA VAL A 283 17.64 16.32 -7.87
C VAL A 283 16.32 17.08 -7.87
N ASP A 284 15.98 17.74 -6.77
CA ASP A 284 14.80 18.60 -6.61
C ASP A 284 13.49 17.88 -7.00
N ILE A 285 13.28 16.67 -6.45
CA ILE A 285 12.09 15.86 -6.69
C ILE A 285 10.85 16.43 -5.96
N TYR A 286 9.65 16.05 -6.39
CA TYR A 286 8.41 16.54 -5.78
C TYR A 286 8.23 16.08 -4.31
N GLN A 287 7.85 16.97 -3.40
CA GLN A 287 7.54 16.63 -2.00
C GLN A 287 6.47 15.53 -1.87
N GLY A 288 6.64 14.60 -0.93
CA GLY A 288 5.66 13.56 -0.62
C GLY A 288 6.27 12.29 -0.01
N CYS A 289 5.42 11.28 0.22
CA CYS A 289 5.85 9.96 0.69
C CYS A 289 6.22 9.04 -0.49
N TYR A 290 7.44 8.50 -0.45
CA TYR A 290 8.06 7.65 -1.47
C TYR A 290 8.26 6.21 -0.98
N TYR A 291 7.89 5.25 -1.81
CA TYR A 291 7.96 3.82 -1.53
C TYR A 291 8.99 3.16 -2.44
N PRO A 292 9.80 2.22 -1.95
CA PRO A 292 10.52 1.25 -2.79
C PRO A 292 9.54 0.63 -3.80
N THR A 293 9.88 0.69 -5.09
CA THR A 293 8.97 0.30 -6.18
C THR A 293 9.70 -0.50 -7.25
N VAL A 294 9.14 -1.66 -7.55
CA VAL A 294 9.64 -2.61 -8.56
C VAL A 294 8.64 -2.66 -9.72
N SER A 295 9.08 -2.31 -10.92
CA SER A 295 8.26 -2.38 -12.14
C SER A 295 8.89 -3.27 -13.21
N LEU A 296 8.12 -4.22 -13.73
CA LEU A 296 8.60 -5.37 -14.51
C LEU A 296 7.84 -5.51 -15.83
N HIS A 297 8.51 -6.06 -16.85
CA HIS A 297 7.97 -6.32 -18.18
C HIS A 297 8.51 -7.65 -18.73
N LYS A 298 7.60 -8.54 -19.15
CA LYS A 298 7.79 -9.99 -19.28
C LYS A 298 8.19 -10.65 -17.95
N ASN A 299 8.49 -11.94 -18.01
CA ASN A 299 8.87 -12.84 -16.93
C ASN A 299 10.29 -12.58 -16.37
N ILE A 300 10.66 -11.32 -16.15
CA ILE A 300 11.83 -10.95 -15.35
C ILE A 300 11.51 -11.17 -13.87
N THR A 301 12.44 -11.72 -13.10
CA THR A 301 12.34 -11.94 -11.65
C THR A 301 13.31 -11.02 -10.92
N VAL A 302 12.82 -10.33 -9.88
CA VAL A 302 13.60 -9.39 -9.06
C VAL A 302 13.35 -9.67 -7.59
N SER A 303 14.42 -9.88 -6.82
CA SER A 303 14.38 -9.89 -5.35
C SER A 303 14.62 -8.50 -4.78
N VAL A 304 14.20 -8.26 -3.53
CA VAL A 304 14.38 -7.01 -2.81
C VAL A 304 14.95 -7.24 -1.41
N ASN A 305 15.86 -6.36 -1.00
CA ASN A 305 16.47 -6.36 0.32
C ASN A 305 16.33 -4.96 0.94
N PHE A 306 15.54 -4.85 2.01
CA PHE A 306 15.28 -3.59 2.70
C PHE A 306 16.32 -3.26 3.79
N GLY A 307 17.32 -4.13 3.99
CA GLY A 307 18.34 -4.01 5.03
C GLY A 307 17.96 -4.70 6.35
N PRO A 308 18.77 -4.53 7.41
CA PRO A 308 20.01 -3.73 7.45
C PRO A 308 21.19 -4.40 6.72
N ASN A 309 21.12 -5.71 6.48
CA ASN A 309 22.22 -6.51 5.92
C ASN A 309 22.24 -6.41 4.38
N PHE A 310 22.88 -5.38 3.85
CA PHE A 310 23.04 -5.17 2.41
C PHE A 310 24.14 -6.04 1.79
N LYS A 311 23.94 -6.50 0.56
CA LYS A 311 24.93 -7.29 -0.21
C LYS A 311 26.06 -6.40 -0.73
N TYR A 312 25.73 -5.16 -1.10
CA TYR A 312 26.66 -4.09 -1.45
C TYR A 312 26.22 -2.77 -0.79
N PRO A 313 26.56 -2.55 0.50
CA PRO A 313 26.25 -1.28 1.16
C PRO A 313 26.85 -0.08 0.39
N PRO A 314 26.14 1.04 0.29
CA PRO A 314 26.53 2.14 -0.59
C PRO A 314 27.74 2.87 -0.02
N ASN A 315 28.84 2.91 -0.79
CA ASN A 315 30.07 3.58 -0.39
C ASN A 315 29.96 5.10 -0.63
N ILE A 316 29.40 5.82 0.34
CA ILE A 316 29.14 7.27 0.30
C ILE A 316 29.37 7.93 1.67
N GLU A 317 29.67 9.22 1.66
CA GLU A 317 29.80 10.05 2.88
C GLU A 317 28.45 10.36 3.55
N HIS A 318 27.33 10.21 2.83
CA HIS A 318 26.00 10.50 3.37
C HIS A 318 25.50 9.38 4.29
N SER A 319 25.25 9.72 5.56
CA SER A 319 24.49 8.87 6.47
C SER A 319 23.12 8.53 5.89
N PHE A 320 22.80 7.24 5.84
CA PHE A 320 21.51 6.71 5.39
C PHE A 320 20.97 5.70 6.41
N ARG A 321 19.67 5.42 6.33
CA ARG A 321 19.00 4.38 7.10
C ARG A 321 18.48 3.28 6.18
N PRO A 322 18.55 1.99 6.57
CA PRO A 322 17.91 0.92 5.83
C PRO A 322 16.39 1.08 5.87
N MET A 323 15.71 0.80 4.76
CA MET A 323 14.24 0.79 4.72
C MET A 323 13.61 -0.08 5.81
N SER A 324 14.26 -1.15 6.25
CA SER A 324 13.80 -2.04 7.33
C SER A 324 13.42 -1.32 8.62
N GLU A 325 14.16 -0.27 9.01
CA GLU A 325 13.86 0.54 10.20
C GLU A 325 12.53 1.31 10.09
N LYS A 326 12.04 1.55 8.87
CA LYS A 326 10.80 2.31 8.69
C LYS A 326 9.56 1.56 9.22
N ALA A 327 9.65 0.24 9.43
CA ALA A 327 8.54 -0.53 10.00
C ALA A 327 8.27 -0.16 11.47
N GLU A 328 9.31 -0.10 12.32
CA GLU A 328 9.18 0.31 13.72
C GLU A 328 8.76 1.79 13.83
N GLU A 329 9.42 2.67 13.08
CA GLU A 329 9.07 4.09 13.03
C GLU A 329 7.63 4.33 12.56
N ALA A 330 7.12 3.55 11.60
CA ALA A 330 5.72 3.65 11.16
C ALA A 330 4.73 3.14 12.20
N ILE A 331 5.05 2.09 12.97
CA ILE A 331 4.22 1.64 14.10
C ILE A 331 4.10 2.75 15.15
N CYS A 332 5.21 3.44 15.46
CA CYS A 332 5.21 4.59 16.35
C CYS A 332 4.41 5.78 15.78
N GLU A 333 4.68 6.19 14.54
CA GLU A 333 3.96 7.30 13.88
C GLU A 333 2.44 7.04 13.78
N GLN A 334 2.03 5.82 13.41
CA GLN A 334 0.62 5.45 13.29
C GLN A 334 -0.05 5.41 14.67
N THR A 335 0.58 4.79 15.67
CA THR A 335 -0.01 4.70 17.02
C THR A 335 -0.13 6.08 17.67
N MET A 336 0.82 6.99 17.46
CA MET A 336 0.70 8.37 17.91
C MET A 336 -0.42 9.12 17.17
N ALA A 337 -0.60 8.90 15.86
CA ALA A 337 -1.72 9.49 15.12
C ALA A 337 -3.08 8.96 15.59
N ASP A 338 -3.20 7.65 15.83
CA ASP A 338 -4.41 6.99 16.31
C ASP A 338 -4.81 7.52 17.70
N LEU A 339 -3.84 7.65 18.62
CA LEU A 339 -4.06 8.23 19.95
C LEU A 339 -4.46 9.71 19.87
N LEU A 340 -3.77 10.52 19.06
CA LEU A 340 -4.12 11.93 18.85
C LEU A 340 -5.55 12.09 18.35
N PHE A 341 -5.99 11.28 17.37
CA PHE A 341 -7.36 11.31 16.88
C PHE A 341 -8.39 10.98 17.98
N LEU A 342 -8.10 10.00 18.84
CA LEU A 342 -9.00 9.62 19.93
C LEU A 342 -9.10 10.75 20.98
N THR A 343 -7.99 11.39 21.34
CA THR A 343 -7.98 12.55 22.25
C THR A 343 -8.66 13.78 21.65
N GLU A 344 -8.41 14.10 20.37
CA GLU A 344 -9.07 15.21 19.67
C GLU A 344 -10.61 15.04 19.58
N ASN A 345 -11.13 13.84 19.79
CA ASN A 345 -12.56 13.50 19.69
C ASN A 345 -13.17 12.96 21.00
N GLU A 346 -12.49 13.12 22.13
CA GLU A 346 -13.02 12.77 23.46
C GLU A 346 -14.39 13.43 23.70
N GLY A 347 -15.34 12.67 24.27
CA GLY A 347 -16.74 13.07 24.47
C GLY A 347 -17.62 13.17 23.20
N LYS A 348 -17.02 13.18 22.01
CA LYS A 348 -17.72 13.23 20.70
C LYS A 348 -17.97 11.83 20.13
N LEU A 349 -17.02 10.90 20.28
CA LEU A 349 -17.17 9.51 19.86
C LEU A 349 -18.25 8.82 20.71
N ARG A 350 -19.23 8.17 20.07
CA ARG A 350 -20.31 7.41 20.74
C ARG A 350 -20.88 6.34 19.82
N LEU A 351 -21.29 5.19 20.37
CA LEU A 351 -21.83 4.08 19.58
C LEU A 351 -23.24 4.38 19.01
N ASP A 352 -24.03 5.22 19.68
CA ASP A 352 -25.40 5.60 19.28
C ASP A 352 -25.46 6.59 18.09
N ALA A 353 -24.34 7.27 17.78
CA ALA A 353 -24.26 8.32 16.77
C ALA A 353 -24.42 7.84 15.31
N PHE A 354 -24.43 6.52 15.05
CA PHE A 354 -24.61 5.92 13.73
C PHE A 354 -26.08 5.55 13.38
N ASN A 355 -27.06 5.99 14.18
CA ASN A 355 -28.49 5.77 13.90
C ASN A 355 -29.09 6.86 12.97
N LEU A 356 -28.58 6.99 11.74
CA LEU A 356 -29.09 7.88 10.68
C LEU A 356 -29.01 7.20 9.29
#